data_AF-A0A7V8E0F8-F1
#
_entry.id   AF-A0A7V8E0F8-F1
#
_cell.length_a   1.000
_cell.length_b   1.000
_cell.length_c   1.000
_cell.angle_alpha   90.00
_cell.angle_beta   90.00
_cell.angle_gamma   90.00
#
_symmetry.space_group_name_H-M   'P 1'
#
loop_
_entity.id
_entity.type
_entity.pdbx_description
1 polymer ?
#
loop_
_entity_poly.entity_id
_entity_poly.type
_entity_poly.pdbx_seq_one_letter_code
_entity_poly.pdbx_strand_id
1 'polypeptide(L)'
;MVRTSEGAARRSLIVHRPGRLAWRAALELQRGLAARVLEERCVAHLVLVEHLRRRGIDVERCDRGGDVTWHGPGQVVGYPIVHLPTFHLRVAAFVHGLEEAMARACSKFGVEAAAGGDRIGTWTGGKKIGSVGIHVSRGVTTHGFALNACPELAHFALINPCGMPGCPMTTIELEAKKQVSWMAAADAMEAEIAAMLGV
;
A
#
# COMPACT_ATOMS: atom_id res chain seq x y z
N MET A 1 -33.44 11.87 31.51
CA MET A 1 -32.87 12.45 30.28
C MET A 1 -32.10 11.34 29.58
N VAL A 2 -32.76 10.64 28.65
CA VAL A 2 -32.14 9.53 27.90
C VAL A 2 -31.18 10.16 26.89
N ARG A 3 -29.88 9.93 27.06
CA ARG A 3 -28.90 10.23 26.01
C ARG A 3 -29.18 9.27 24.87
N THR A 4 -29.81 9.77 23.81
CA THR A 4 -29.81 9.11 22.52
C THR A 4 -28.34 8.96 22.10
N SER A 5 -27.82 7.74 22.14
CA SER A 5 -26.58 7.41 21.46
C SER A 5 -26.84 7.63 19.98
N GLU A 6 -26.37 8.77 19.43
CA GLU A 6 -26.20 8.92 18.00
C GLU A 6 -25.43 7.69 17.50
N GLY A 7 -26.09 6.89 16.66
CA GLY A 7 -25.49 5.66 16.14
C GLY A 7 -24.19 6.01 15.43
N ALA A 8 -23.06 5.53 15.96
CA ALA A 8 -21.77 5.73 15.31
C ALA A 8 -21.89 5.24 13.85
N ALA A 9 -21.63 6.13 12.89
CA ALA A 9 -21.70 5.79 11.48
C ALA A 9 -20.86 4.53 11.21
N ARG A 10 -21.49 3.50 10.63
CA ARG A 10 -20.82 2.21 10.34
C ARG A 10 -19.67 2.46 9.37
N ARG A 11 -18.44 2.14 9.80
CA ARG A 11 -17.26 2.19 8.93
C ARG A 11 -17.38 1.15 7.82
N SER A 12 -16.91 1.48 6.63
CA SER A 12 -16.90 0.58 5.48
C SER A 12 -15.68 0.82 4.59
N LEU A 13 -15.42 -0.11 3.67
CA LEU A 13 -14.36 -0.03 2.67
C LEU A 13 -14.92 -0.27 1.27
N ILE A 14 -14.59 0.61 0.33
CA ILE A 14 -14.86 0.43 -1.10
C ILE A 14 -13.53 0.15 -1.82
N VAL A 15 -13.47 -0.95 -2.54
CA VAL A 15 -12.26 -1.37 -3.25
C VAL A 15 -12.37 -1.06 -4.74
N HIS A 16 -11.32 -0.44 -5.29
CA HIS A 16 -11.20 -0.03 -6.68
C HIS A 16 -10.07 -0.82 -7.33
N ARG A 17 -10.36 -1.57 -8.39
CA ARG A 17 -9.37 -2.34 -9.16
C ARG A 17 -9.33 -1.87 -10.62
N PRO A 18 -8.73 -0.70 -10.91
CA PRO A 18 -8.65 -0.17 -12.28
C PRO A 18 -7.74 -1.01 -13.21
N GLY A 19 -7.09 -2.05 -12.70
CA GLY A 19 -6.14 -2.87 -13.45
C GLY A 19 -4.83 -2.11 -13.67
N ARG A 20 -4.38 -2.01 -14.93
CA ARG A 20 -3.15 -1.30 -15.27
C ARG A 20 -3.42 0.19 -15.46
N LEU A 21 -2.69 1.04 -14.74
CA LEU A 21 -2.91 2.50 -14.80
C LEU A 21 -1.59 3.28 -14.82
N ALA A 22 -1.56 4.38 -15.56
CA ALA A 22 -0.46 5.33 -15.52
C ALA A 22 -0.37 6.01 -14.14
N TRP A 23 0.84 6.29 -13.65
CA TRP A 23 1.05 6.85 -12.32
C TRP A 23 0.29 8.17 -12.09
N ARG A 24 0.31 9.10 -13.05
CA ARG A 24 -0.41 10.38 -12.95
C ARG A 24 -1.94 10.22 -12.86
N ALA A 25 -2.51 9.31 -13.64
CA ALA A 25 -3.95 9.02 -13.59
C ALA A 25 -4.34 8.39 -12.24
N ALA A 26 -3.47 7.55 -11.67
CA ALA A 26 -3.70 7.01 -10.34
C ALA A 26 -3.60 8.10 -9.25
N LEU A 27 -2.68 9.06 -9.39
CA LEU A 27 -2.59 10.21 -8.48
C LEU A 27 -3.84 11.09 -8.53
N GLU A 28 -4.39 11.34 -9.71
CA GLU A 28 -5.65 12.07 -9.89
C GLU A 28 -6.82 11.33 -9.23
N LEU A 29 -6.92 10.01 -9.41
CA LEU A 29 -7.93 9.19 -8.73
C LEU A 29 -7.81 9.31 -7.21
N GLN A 30 -6.60 9.21 -6.65
CA GLN A 30 -6.38 9.37 -5.20
C GLN A 30 -6.85 10.73 -4.70
N ARG A 31 -6.57 11.81 -5.42
CA ARG A 31 -7.00 13.17 -5.05
C ARG A 31 -8.52 13.31 -5.07
N GLY A 32 -9.19 12.76 -6.08
CA GLY A 32 -10.66 12.74 -6.15
C GLY A 32 -11.28 11.95 -4.99
N LEU A 33 -10.72 10.79 -4.67
CA LEU A 33 -11.17 9.98 -3.53
C LEU A 33 -10.88 10.66 -2.19
N ALA A 34 -9.75 11.34 -2.03
CA ALA A 34 -9.42 12.05 -0.79
C ALA A 34 -10.41 13.19 -0.51
N ALA A 35 -10.85 13.91 -1.56
CA ALA A 35 -11.90 14.91 -1.43
C ALA A 35 -13.23 14.28 -0.96
N ARG A 36 -13.63 13.14 -1.55
CA ARG A 36 -14.82 12.39 -1.12
C ARG A 36 -14.74 11.89 0.31
N VAL A 37 -13.60 11.32 0.71
CA VAL A 37 -13.38 10.81 2.08
C VAL A 37 -13.42 11.94 3.11
N LEU A 38 -13.02 13.17 2.77
CA LEU A 38 -13.18 14.33 3.65
C LEU A 38 -14.65 14.65 3.96
N GLU A 39 -15.55 14.40 3.00
CA GLU A 39 -16.99 14.61 3.13
C GLU A 39 -17.66 13.44 3.87
N GLU A 40 -17.39 12.20 3.46
CA GLU A 40 -18.06 11.00 3.99
C GLU A 40 -17.48 10.51 5.32
N ARG A 41 -16.16 10.65 5.51
CA ARG A 41 -15.33 10.25 6.66
C ARG A 41 -15.35 8.77 7.07
N CYS A 42 -16.52 8.14 7.17
CA CYS A 42 -16.69 6.74 7.62
C CYS A 42 -16.46 5.70 6.51
N VAL A 43 -16.44 6.14 5.25
CA VAL A 43 -16.15 5.28 4.09
C VAL A 43 -14.67 5.42 3.74
N ALA A 44 -13.91 4.33 3.87
CA ALA A 44 -12.56 4.23 3.35
C ALA A 44 -12.59 3.75 1.90
N HIS A 45 -11.55 4.11 1.14
CA HIS A 45 -11.34 3.58 -0.20
C HIS A 45 -9.99 2.88 -0.28
N LEU A 46 -9.91 1.77 -0.99
CA LEU A 46 -8.65 1.12 -1.35
C LEU A 46 -8.55 1.04 -2.86
N VAL A 47 -7.53 1.66 -3.45
CA VAL A 47 -7.19 1.45 -4.86
C VAL A 47 -6.08 0.42 -4.96
N LEU A 48 -6.31 -0.69 -5.66
CA LEU A 48 -5.28 -1.68 -6.00
C LEU A 48 -4.98 -1.61 -7.49
N VAL A 49 -3.74 -1.32 -7.83
CA VAL A 49 -3.32 -1.00 -9.20
C VAL A 49 -1.98 -1.63 -9.54
N GLU A 50 -1.81 -1.92 -10.83
CA GLU A 50 -0.52 -2.31 -11.41
C GLU A 50 -0.02 -1.17 -12.30
N HIS A 51 1.15 -0.60 -12.02
CA HIS A 51 1.66 0.49 -12.85
C HIS A 51 2.25 0.00 -14.17
N LEU A 52 1.95 0.71 -15.24
CA LEU A 52 2.41 0.39 -16.59
C LEU A 52 3.92 0.60 -16.74
N ARG A 53 4.56 -0.31 -17.46
CA ARG A 53 5.89 -0.08 -18.02
C ARG A 53 5.72 0.79 -19.27
N ARG A 54 6.04 2.08 -19.20
CA ARG A 54 6.25 2.88 -20.41
C ARG A 54 7.62 2.56 -21.01
N ARG A 55 7.82 2.86 -22.29
CA ARG A 55 9.15 2.86 -22.90
C ARG A 55 9.93 4.04 -22.30
N GLY A 56 10.95 3.73 -21.49
CA GLY A 56 11.65 4.70 -20.63
C GLY A 56 11.20 4.62 -19.17
N ILE A 57 12.04 5.09 -18.24
CA ILE A 57 11.71 5.20 -16.81
C ILE A 57 11.21 6.63 -16.57
N ASP A 58 9.93 6.77 -16.26
CA ASP A 58 9.36 8.06 -15.83
C ASP A 58 9.84 8.36 -14.40
N VAL A 59 10.43 9.54 -14.18
CA VAL A 59 10.80 10.01 -12.83
C VAL A 59 9.81 11.09 -12.42
N GLU A 60 9.04 10.79 -11.39
CA GLU A 60 7.99 11.68 -10.88
C GLU A 60 8.30 12.11 -9.45
N ARG A 61 8.29 13.42 -9.19
CA ARG A 61 8.36 13.96 -7.82
C ARG A 61 6.96 13.95 -7.22
N CYS A 62 6.86 13.52 -5.96
CA CYS A 62 5.61 13.47 -5.22
C CYS A 62 5.80 13.85 -3.76
N ASP A 63 4.69 14.00 -3.04
CA ASP A 63 4.59 14.50 -1.66
C ASP A 63 4.53 13.37 -0.60
N ARG A 64 4.70 12.11 -1.01
CA ARG A 64 4.74 10.99 -0.06
C ARG A 64 5.99 11.04 0.82
N GLY A 65 5.87 10.48 2.02
CA GLY A 65 7.02 10.16 2.85
C GLY A 65 7.96 9.12 2.22
N GLY A 66 9.21 9.12 2.70
CA GLY A 66 10.29 8.30 2.16
C GLY A 66 10.98 8.91 0.94
N ASP A 67 12.10 8.32 0.53
CA ASP A 67 12.88 8.76 -0.63
C ASP A 67 12.41 8.05 -1.93
N VAL A 68 13.25 7.91 -2.95
CA VAL A 68 12.97 7.24 -4.22
C VAL A 68 12.51 5.78 -4.06
N THR A 69 11.60 5.36 -4.95
CA THR A 69 11.17 3.95 -5.12
C THR A 69 10.83 3.70 -6.58
N TRP A 70 10.54 2.44 -6.94
CA TRP A 70 10.11 2.04 -8.27
C TRP A 70 8.79 1.29 -8.21
N HIS A 71 7.96 1.51 -9.23
CA HIS A 71 6.70 0.79 -9.46
C HIS A 71 6.64 0.29 -10.90
N GLY A 72 6.06 -0.89 -11.10
CA GLY A 72 5.86 -1.46 -12.42
C GLY A 72 5.11 -2.78 -12.40
N PRO A 73 5.06 -3.47 -13.55
CA PRO A 73 4.33 -4.72 -13.68
C PRO A 73 4.76 -5.77 -12.65
N GLY A 74 3.80 -6.55 -12.15
CA GLY A 74 4.01 -7.57 -11.12
C GLY A 74 4.07 -7.03 -9.68
N GLN A 75 4.02 -5.72 -9.45
CA GLN A 75 3.91 -5.12 -8.12
C GLN A 75 2.46 -4.77 -7.80
N VAL A 76 1.97 -5.17 -6.62
CA VAL A 76 0.67 -4.75 -6.10
C VAL A 76 0.86 -3.41 -5.41
N VAL A 77 0.43 -2.34 -6.07
CA VAL A 77 0.46 -0.99 -5.50
C VAL A 77 -0.93 -0.69 -4.94
N GLY A 78 -0.97 -0.32 -3.67
CA GLY A 78 -2.20 -0.04 -2.94
C GLY A 78 -2.24 1.38 -2.41
N TYR A 79 -3.35 2.06 -2.63
CA TYR A 79 -3.62 3.40 -2.09
C TYR A 79 -4.86 3.37 -1.18
N PRO A 80 -4.71 3.06 0.12
CA PRO A 80 -5.79 3.20 1.06
C PRO A 80 -5.99 4.69 1.41
N ILE A 81 -7.13 5.23 1.02
CA ILE A 81 -7.58 6.60 1.25
C ILE A 81 -8.56 6.58 2.42
N VAL A 82 -8.08 7.03 3.59
CA VAL A 82 -8.73 6.80 4.88
C VAL A 82 -8.66 8.09 5.70
N HIS A 83 -9.77 8.49 6.31
CA HIS A 83 -9.78 9.53 7.34
C HIS A 83 -9.34 8.94 8.69
N LEU A 84 -8.04 9.04 9.01
CA LEU A 84 -7.40 8.39 10.15
C LEU A 84 -8.11 8.65 11.50
N PRO A 85 -8.57 9.88 11.83
CA PRO A 85 -9.26 10.12 13.10
C PRO A 85 -10.57 9.33 13.25
N THR A 86 -11.33 9.15 12.16
CA THR A 86 -12.58 8.37 12.18
C THR A 86 -12.33 6.88 12.37
N PHE A 87 -11.18 6.39 11.89
CA PHE A 87 -10.74 5.01 12.11
C PHE A 87 -9.94 4.85 13.41
N HIS A 88 -9.81 5.91 14.22
CA HIS A 88 -9.03 5.92 15.47
C HIS A 88 -7.55 5.55 15.28
N LEU A 89 -6.99 5.87 14.11
CA LEU A 89 -5.61 5.59 13.77
C LEU A 89 -4.75 6.85 13.87
N ARG A 90 -3.52 6.67 14.35
CA ARG A 90 -2.45 7.65 14.21
C ARG A 90 -1.63 7.29 12.97
N VAL A 91 -0.91 8.27 12.41
CA VAL A 91 -0.05 8.07 11.22
C VAL A 91 0.90 6.89 11.40
N ALA A 92 1.63 6.83 12.51
CA ALA A 92 2.57 5.72 12.78
C ALA A 92 1.86 4.36 12.91
N ALA A 93 0.69 4.31 13.54
CA ALA A 93 -0.10 3.08 13.67
C ALA A 93 -0.65 2.62 12.31
N PHE A 94 -1.03 3.55 11.44
CA PHE A 94 -1.47 3.23 10.08
C PHE A 94 -0.31 2.69 9.23
N VAL A 95 0.86 3.35 9.25
CA VAL A 95 2.06 2.86 8.55
C VAL A 95 2.42 1.46 9.01
N HIS A 96 2.48 1.23 10.33
CA HIS A 96 2.77 -0.08 10.89
C HIS A 96 1.73 -1.13 10.47
N GLY A 97 0.44 -0.77 10.52
CA GLY A 97 -0.64 -1.64 10.05
C GLY A 97 -0.48 -2.05 8.58
N LEU A 98 -0.01 -1.16 7.70
CA LEU A 98 0.29 -1.50 6.30
C LEU A 98 1.43 -2.49 6.17
N GLU A 99 2.49 -2.34 6.97
CA GLU A 99 3.63 -3.27 6.99
C GLU A 99 3.19 -4.66 7.44
N GLU A 100 2.37 -4.73 8.50
CA GLU A 100 1.83 -5.99 9.00
C GLU A 100 0.82 -6.62 8.03
N ALA A 101 -0.03 -5.81 7.38
CA ALA A 101 -0.97 -6.30 6.37
C ALA A 101 -0.23 -6.94 5.19
N MET A 102 0.84 -6.31 4.71
CA MET A 102 1.72 -6.92 3.69
C MET A 102 2.39 -8.21 4.20
N ALA A 103 2.84 -8.24 5.45
CA ALA A 103 3.43 -9.45 6.04
C ALA A 103 2.42 -10.62 6.10
N ARG A 104 1.19 -10.36 6.58
CA ARG A 104 0.11 -11.36 6.63
C ARG A 104 -0.32 -11.80 5.23
N ALA A 105 -0.33 -10.90 4.25
CA ALA A 105 -0.57 -11.25 2.85
C ALA A 105 0.52 -12.19 2.31
N CYS A 106 1.79 -11.94 2.61
CA CYS A 106 2.91 -12.83 2.27
C CYS A 106 2.74 -14.24 2.87
N SER A 107 2.23 -14.33 4.10
CA SER A 107 2.00 -15.62 4.77
C SER A 107 1.00 -16.52 4.04
N LYS A 108 0.04 -15.95 3.29
CA LYS A 108 -0.88 -16.74 2.43
C LYS A 108 -0.16 -17.53 1.34
N PHE A 109 1.05 -17.11 0.98
CA PHE A 109 1.89 -17.76 -0.02
C PHE A 109 2.97 -18.66 0.58
N GLY A 110 3.06 -18.74 1.91
CA GLY A 110 4.10 -19.48 2.62
C GLY A 110 5.39 -18.67 2.82
N VAL A 111 5.33 -17.34 2.69
CA VAL A 111 6.48 -16.45 2.91
C VAL A 111 6.38 -15.83 4.30
N GLU A 112 7.35 -16.11 5.16
CA GLU A 112 7.49 -15.49 6.47
C GLU A 112 8.10 -14.09 6.32
N ALA A 113 7.29 -13.06 6.59
CA ALA A 113 7.68 -11.67 6.49
C ALA A 113 7.26 -10.91 7.74
N ALA A 114 7.87 -9.76 7.99
CA ALA A 114 7.59 -8.91 9.14
C ALA A 114 7.73 -7.43 8.81
N ALA A 115 7.15 -6.58 9.65
CA ALA A 115 7.40 -5.14 9.63
C ALA A 115 8.88 -4.84 9.92
N GLY A 116 9.43 -3.83 9.26
CA GLY A 116 10.86 -3.54 9.27
C GLY A 116 11.39 -2.76 10.47
N GLY A 117 10.51 -2.36 11.40
CA GLY A 117 10.87 -1.51 12.53
C GLY A 117 11.43 -0.17 12.06
N ASP A 118 12.69 0.11 12.40
CA ASP A 118 13.39 1.33 11.98
C ASP A 118 13.61 1.42 10.45
N ARG A 119 13.47 0.31 9.73
CA ARG A 119 13.55 0.26 8.27
C ARG A 119 12.17 0.11 7.65
N ILE A 120 11.45 1.22 7.51
CA ILE A 120 10.04 1.22 7.06
C ILE A 120 9.83 0.38 5.79
N GLY A 121 8.84 -0.51 5.85
CA GLY A 121 8.47 -1.50 4.85
C GLY A 121 8.33 -2.89 5.45
N THR A 122 8.08 -3.87 4.58
CA THR A 122 7.94 -5.28 4.94
C THR A 122 9.14 -6.05 4.42
N TRP A 123 9.66 -6.96 5.25
CA TRP A 123 10.93 -7.64 5.04
C TRP A 123 10.82 -9.14 5.30
N THR A 124 11.67 -9.91 4.62
CA THR A 124 11.80 -11.37 4.80
C THR A 124 13.25 -11.78 4.56
N GLY A 125 13.84 -12.55 5.48
CA GLY A 125 15.24 -12.98 5.37
C GLY A 125 16.24 -11.83 5.13
N GLY A 126 15.99 -10.65 5.71
CA GLY A 126 16.81 -9.44 5.51
C GLY A 126 16.60 -8.71 4.17
N LYS A 127 15.71 -9.20 3.31
CA LYS A 127 15.36 -8.60 2.01
C LYS A 127 14.03 -7.87 2.09
N LYS A 128 13.94 -6.71 1.44
CA LYS A 128 12.72 -5.91 1.40
C LYS A 128 11.75 -6.47 0.35
N ILE A 129 10.55 -6.84 0.79
CA ILE A 129 9.50 -7.40 -0.07
C ILE A 129 8.35 -6.41 -0.30
N GLY A 130 8.19 -5.43 0.60
CA GLY A 130 7.17 -4.39 0.51
C GLY A 130 7.69 -3.02 0.93
N SER A 131 7.21 -1.96 0.29
CA SER A 131 7.53 -0.57 0.63
C SER A 131 6.28 0.18 1.08
N VAL A 132 6.44 1.10 2.02
CA VAL A 132 5.38 2.01 2.48
C VAL A 132 5.84 3.45 2.30
N GLY A 133 4.94 4.29 1.79
CA GLY A 133 5.14 5.72 1.67
C GLY A 133 3.78 6.39 1.53
N ILE A 134 3.39 7.17 2.55
CA ILE A 134 2.10 7.84 2.62
C ILE A 134 2.28 9.35 2.70
N HIS A 135 1.23 10.08 2.35
CA HIS A 135 1.06 11.48 2.69
C HIS A 135 -0.27 11.64 3.44
N VAL A 136 -0.31 12.52 4.44
CA VAL A 136 -1.51 12.79 5.22
C VAL A 136 -1.79 14.28 5.22
N SER A 137 -2.98 14.65 4.74
CA SER A 137 -3.44 16.04 4.77
C SER A 137 -4.88 16.08 5.29
N ARG A 138 -5.16 17.00 6.22
CA ARG A 138 -6.47 17.13 6.88
C ARG A 138 -7.02 15.81 7.45
N GLY A 139 -6.11 14.94 7.92
CA GLY A 139 -6.43 13.63 8.48
C GLY A 139 -6.70 12.52 7.45
N VAL A 140 -6.65 12.81 6.15
CA VAL A 140 -6.89 11.83 5.07
C VAL A 140 -5.57 11.38 4.44
N THR A 141 -5.44 10.07 4.24
CA THR A 141 -4.26 9.46 3.61
C THR A 141 -4.31 9.52 2.08
N THR A 142 -3.14 9.66 1.48
CA THR A 142 -2.85 9.43 0.06
C THR A 142 -1.54 8.66 -0.06
N HIS A 143 -1.26 8.12 -1.24
CA HIS A 143 -0.27 7.07 -1.49
C HIS A 143 -0.57 5.84 -0.64
N GLY A 144 0.44 5.08 -0.21
CA GLY A 144 0.17 3.80 0.46
C GLY A 144 1.37 2.86 0.45
N PHE A 145 1.17 1.69 -0.15
CA PHE A 145 2.14 0.61 -0.14
C PHE A 145 2.40 0.04 -1.54
N ALA A 146 3.50 -0.68 -1.66
CA ALA A 146 3.89 -1.40 -2.85
C ALA A 146 4.47 -2.77 -2.45
N LEU A 147 3.73 -3.84 -2.71
CA LEU A 147 4.12 -5.22 -2.42
C LEU A 147 4.64 -5.91 -3.69
N ASN A 148 5.85 -6.45 -3.63
CA ASN A 148 6.47 -7.11 -4.77
C ASN A 148 5.93 -8.54 -4.91
N ALA A 149 4.87 -8.74 -5.69
CA ALA A 149 4.36 -10.10 -5.95
C ALA A 149 5.28 -10.88 -6.88
N CYS A 150 5.49 -10.37 -8.09
CA CYS A 150 6.35 -10.94 -9.13
C CYS A 150 6.99 -9.90 -10.08
N PRO A 151 7.39 -8.69 -9.63
CA PRO A 151 8.01 -7.72 -10.54
C PRO A 151 9.43 -8.10 -10.95
N GLU A 152 9.89 -7.56 -12.08
CA GLU A 152 11.30 -7.59 -12.46
C GLU A 152 12.13 -6.64 -11.57
N LEU A 153 12.94 -7.22 -10.67
CA LEU A 153 13.69 -6.48 -9.66
C LEU A 153 14.87 -5.67 -10.19
N ALA A 154 15.33 -5.90 -11.43
CA ALA A 154 16.49 -5.24 -12.01
C ALA A 154 16.38 -3.70 -11.99
N HIS A 155 15.17 -3.14 -12.02
CA HIS A 155 14.94 -1.70 -11.95
C HIS A 155 15.28 -1.10 -10.57
N PHE A 156 15.22 -1.89 -9.48
CA PHE A 156 15.66 -1.41 -8.17
C PHE A 156 17.17 -1.20 -8.09
N ALA A 157 17.98 -1.86 -8.93
CA ALA A 157 19.42 -1.66 -8.99
C ALA A 157 19.82 -0.27 -9.56
N LEU A 158 18.86 0.46 -10.15
CA LEU A 158 19.07 1.80 -10.70
C LEU A 158 18.84 2.91 -9.68
N ILE A 159 18.41 2.57 -8.45
CA ILE A 159 18.06 3.53 -7.40
C ILE A 159 18.59 3.07 -6.04
N ASN A 160 18.64 3.99 -5.07
CA ASN A 160 18.83 3.67 -3.65
C ASN A 160 17.45 3.70 -2.97
N PRO A 161 16.69 2.58 -2.97
CA PRO A 161 15.32 2.61 -2.48
C PRO A 161 15.28 2.98 -1.00
N CYS A 162 14.44 3.95 -0.67
CA CYS A 162 14.33 4.50 0.69
C CYS A 162 15.66 5.03 1.27
N GLY A 163 16.59 5.49 0.42
CA GLY A 163 17.87 6.05 0.87
C GLY A 163 18.86 5.03 1.43
N MET A 164 18.60 3.72 1.25
CA MET A 164 19.47 2.63 1.70
C MET A 164 20.29 2.08 0.52
N PRO A 165 21.59 2.38 0.41
CA PRO A 165 22.44 1.84 -0.64
C PRO A 165 22.47 0.31 -0.62
N GLY A 166 22.24 -0.31 -1.78
CA GLY A 166 22.30 -1.77 -1.91
C GLY A 166 21.21 -2.54 -1.14
N CYS A 167 20.11 -1.89 -0.76
CA CYS A 167 18.99 -2.55 -0.09
C CYS A 167 18.51 -3.76 -0.90
N PRO A 168 18.65 -4.99 -0.38
CA PRO A 168 18.34 -6.18 -1.14
C PRO A 168 16.82 -6.31 -1.26
N MET A 169 16.32 -6.29 -2.49
CA MET A 169 14.89 -6.43 -2.79
C MET A 169 14.54 -7.88 -3.10
N THR A 170 13.32 -8.29 -2.79
CA THR A 170 12.78 -9.60 -3.20
C THR A 170 11.32 -9.51 -3.62
N THR A 171 10.74 -10.64 -4.03
CA THR A 171 9.33 -10.82 -4.40
C THR A 171 8.72 -12.01 -3.67
N ILE A 172 7.39 -12.07 -3.58
CA ILE A 172 6.69 -13.24 -3.04
C ILE A 172 7.02 -14.47 -3.87
N GLU A 173 7.02 -14.36 -5.21
CA GLU A 173 7.33 -15.46 -6.12
C GLU A 173 8.71 -16.09 -5.87
N LEU A 174 9.74 -15.26 -5.64
CA LEU A 174 11.10 -15.73 -5.35
C LEU A 174 11.18 -16.44 -4.00
N GLU A 175 10.61 -15.85 -2.94
CA GLU A 175 10.67 -16.44 -1.59
C GLU A 175 9.79 -17.68 -1.46
N ALA A 176 8.62 -17.68 -2.10
CA ALA A 176 7.69 -18.82 -2.07
C ALA A 176 8.12 -19.97 -2.99
N LYS A 177 9.12 -19.73 -3.87
CA LYS A 177 9.63 -20.70 -4.86
C LYS A 177 8.51 -21.28 -5.74
N LYS A 178 7.51 -20.47 -6.07
CA LYS A 178 6.36 -20.84 -6.89
C LYS A 178 5.82 -19.61 -7.59
N GLN A 179 5.19 -19.81 -8.74
CA GLN A 179 4.55 -18.72 -9.48
C GLN A 179 3.48 -18.02 -8.63
N VAL A 180 3.50 -16.69 -8.64
CA VAL A 180 2.49 -15.87 -7.95
C VAL A 180 1.92 -14.88 -8.94
N SER A 181 0.59 -14.88 -9.09
CA SER A 181 -0.09 -13.89 -9.91
C SER A 181 -0.31 -12.59 -9.13
N TRP A 182 -0.28 -11.47 -9.86
CA TRP A 182 -0.67 -10.17 -9.30
C TRP A 182 -2.07 -10.22 -8.66
N MET A 183 -3.02 -10.90 -9.31
CA MET A 183 -4.41 -11.01 -8.84
C MET A 183 -4.48 -11.69 -7.46
N ALA A 184 -3.80 -12.82 -7.27
CA ALA A 184 -3.81 -13.53 -5.99
C ALA A 184 -3.20 -12.69 -4.87
N ALA A 185 -2.11 -11.96 -5.16
CA ALA A 185 -1.48 -11.07 -4.19
C ALA A 185 -2.36 -9.84 -3.88
N ALA A 186 -3.08 -9.32 -4.87
CA ALA A 186 -4.05 -8.23 -4.68
C ALA A 186 -5.26 -8.67 -3.84
N ASP A 187 -5.77 -9.88 -4.05
CA ASP A 187 -6.83 -10.47 -3.22
C ASP A 187 -6.40 -10.61 -1.76
N ALA A 188 -5.18 -11.09 -1.53
CA ALA A 188 -4.61 -11.16 -0.18
C ALA A 188 -4.48 -9.77 0.46
N MET A 189 -4.00 -8.78 -0.29
CA MET A 189 -3.89 -7.40 0.21
C MET A 189 -5.24 -6.77 0.53
N GLU A 190 -6.26 -6.98 -0.30
CA GLU A 190 -7.61 -6.49 -0.04
C GLU A 190 -8.13 -6.99 1.31
N ALA A 191 -8.03 -8.31 1.54
CA ALA A 191 -8.48 -8.94 2.79
C ALA A 191 -7.72 -8.39 4.02
N GLU A 192 -6.40 -8.23 3.91
CA GLU A 192 -5.58 -7.77 5.04
C GLU A 192 -5.75 -6.27 5.34
N ILE A 193 -6.06 -5.45 4.34
CA ILE A 193 -6.41 -4.04 4.54
C ILE A 193 -7.81 -3.91 5.16
N ALA A 194 -8.79 -4.69 4.71
CA ALA A 194 -10.12 -4.72 5.34
C ALA A 194 -10.01 -5.11 6.82
N ALA A 195 -9.25 -6.18 7.12
CA ALA A 195 -8.99 -6.62 8.49
C ALA A 195 -8.28 -5.55 9.32
N MET A 196 -7.25 -4.88 8.76
CA MET A 196 -6.55 -3.78 9.43
C MET A 196 -7.48 -2.61 9.78
N LEU A 197 -8.44 -2.29 8.91
CA LEU A 197 -9.40 -1.21 9.12
C LEU A 197 -10.62 -1.62 9.98
N GLY A 198 -10.79 -2.92 10.24
CA GLY A 198 -11.88 -3.49 11.03
C GLY A 198 -13.23 -3.41 10.33
N VAL A 199 -13.27 -3.68 9.03
CA VAL A 199 -14.45 -3.57 8.14
C VAL A 199 -14.66 -4.83 7.31
#